data_AF-A4S587-F1
#
_entry.id   AF-A4S587-F1
#
_cell.length_a   1.000
_cell.length_b   1.000
_cell.length_c   1.000
_cell.angle_alpha   90.00
_cell.angle_beta   90.00
_cell.angle_gamma   90.00
#
_symmetry.space_group_name_H-M   'P 1'
#
loop_
_entity.id
_entity.type
_entity.pdbx_description
1 polymer ?
#
loop_
_entity_poly.entity_id
_entity_poly.type
_entity_poly.pdbx_seq_one_letter_code
_entity_poly.pdbx_strand_id
1 'polypeptide(L)'
;MWDWDDDSTANVALALTWLALVTCSALVAARRDVEAARGAAARGKDGKGLKRGRAPHAWFRHFYVVGCAANARELARLWARGAATGRADARAAVVAATLFQAHCLRRLYESARVSTYGDDATMHAIVYAGGLAYYVCAPKTWAAYDCGDAAKTTLEPLETLAATALGALGVALFALGNYRQYECHVILARLREPSAPSSSARDADADVARRSRYFIPRGGWFERVSCAHYLAEIVLYLGLALIVVPTDVFLGKLSVSARPSVSSVSRASSSSAVVAARVPRLAPLALLAAVVANLACVASSHHAWYLKTFGDAYPRDRGALFPRRRG
;
A
#
# COMPACT_ATOMS: atom_id res chain seq x y z
N MET A 1 -21.10 -3.01 -17.60
CA MET A 1 -20.09 -4.01 -17.21
C MET A 1 -18.81 -3.59 -17.90
N TRP A 2 -17.80 -3.13 -17.14
CA TRP A 2 -16.57 -2.59 -17.72
C TRP A 2 -15.78 -3.74 -18.34
N ASP A 3 -15.42 -3.59 -19.61
CA ASP A 3 -14.55 -4.54 -20.29
C ASP A 3 -13.14 -4.35 -19.77
N TRP A 4 -12.63 -5.33 -19.02
CA TRP A 4 -11.29 -5.28 -18.43
C TRP A 4 -10.20 -5.72 -19.42
N ASP A 5 -10.58 -6.11 -20.63
CA ASP A 5 -9.65 -6.56 -21.66
C ASP A 5 -9.13 -5.39 -22.53
N ASP A 6 -9.72 -4.19 -22.44
CA ASP A 6 -9.15 -2.95 -23.00
C ASP A 6 -8.28 -2.22 -21.96
N ASP A 7 -6.96 -2.44 -22.06
CA ASP A 7 -5.93 -1.93 -21.14
C ASP A 7 -5.98 -0.39 -20.94
N SER A 8 -6.46 0.36 -21.94
CA SER A 8 -6.58 1.83 -21.84
C SER A 8 -7.71 2.27 -20.91
N THR A 9 -8.86 1.59 -21.00
CA THR A 9 -10.02 1.83 -20.12
C THR A 9 -9.76 1.31 -18.71
N ALA A 10 -9.00 0.21 -18.59
CA ALA A 10 -8.59 -0.35 -17.31
C ALA A 10 -7.72 0.62 -16.49
N ASN A 11 -6.76 1.33 -17.12
CA ASN A 11 -5.91 2.31 -16.44
C ASN A 11 -6.73 3.48 -15.84
N VAL A 12 -7.65 4.06 -16.60
CA VAL A 12 -8.52 5.14 -16.09
C VAL A 12 -9.44 4.64 -14.97
N ALA A 13 -10.06 3.47 -15.17
CA ALA A 13 -10.92 2.85 -14.16
C ALA A 13 -10.15 2.57 -12.86
N LEU A 14 -8.91 2.08 -12.95
CA LEU A 14 -8.06 1.85 -11.79
C LEU A 14 -7.66 3.15 -11.09
N ALA A 15 -7.29 4.20 -11.83
CA ALA A 15 -6.98 5.50 -11.23
C ALA A 15 -8.18 6.09 -10.46
N LEU A 16 -9.39 6.03 -11.06
CA LEU A 16 -10.62 6.44 -10.38
C LEU A 16 -10.94 5.54 -9.18
N THR A 17 -10.67 4.24 -9.27
CA THR A 17 -10.82 3.30 -8.16
C THR A 17 -9.90 3.69 -6.99
N TRP A 18 -8.65 4.07 -7.26
CA TRP A 18 -7.73 4.53 -6.23
C TRP A 18 -8.20 5.82 -5.56
N LEU A 19 -8.68 6.80 -6.33
CA LEU A 19 -9.29 8.01 -5.77
C LEU A 19 -10.51 7.69 -4.89
N ALA A 20 -11.38 6.78 -5.34
CA ALA A 20 -12.56 6.35 -4.59
C ALA A 20 -12.21 5.62 -3.28
N LEU A 21 -11.20 4.74 -3.31
CA LEU A 21 -10.75 3.99 -2.13
C LEU A 21 -10.10 4.91 -1.07
N VAL A 22 -9.33 5.91 -1.50
CA VAL A 22 -8.71 6.91 -0.60
C VAL A 22 -9.77 7.78 0.05
N THR A 23 -10.69 8.30 -0.76
CA THR A 23 -11.78 9.16 -0.25
C THR A 23 -12.67 8.39 0.71
N CYS A 24 -13.05 7.15 0.39
CA CYS A 24 -13.77 6.28 1.32
C CYS A 24 -13.00 6.06 2.63
N SER A 25 -11.69 5.77 2.56
CA SER A 25 -10.87 5.54 3.75
C SER A 25 -10.78 6.79 4.63
N ALA A 26 -10.62 7.97 4.03
CA ALA A 26 -10.61 9.25 4.73
C ALA A 26 -11.96 9.56 5.38
N LEU A 27 -13.08 9.29 4.69
CA LEU A 27 -14.42 9.48 5.25
C LEU A 27 -14.70 8.54 6.42
N VAL A 28 -14.25 7.28 6.34
CA VAL A 28 -14.35 6.33 7.45
C VAL A 28 -13.51 6.79 8.64
N ALA A 29 -12.30 7.31 8.42
CA ALA A 29 -11.46 7.86 9.48
C ALA A 29 -12.15 9.06 10.17
N ALA A 30 -12.66 10.02 9.39
CA ALA A 30 -13.37 11.19 9.91
C ALA A 30 -14.62 10.81 10.73
N ARG A 31 -15.38 9.79 10.28
CA ARG A 31 -16.53 9.28 11.05
C ARG A 31 -16.11 8.67 12.38
N ARG A 32 -14.97 7.98 12.46
CA ARG A 32 -14.48 7.37 13.70
C ARG A 32 -14.14 8.43 14.75
N ASP A 33 -13.55 9.55 14.34
CA ASP A 33 -13.23 10.65 15.26
C ASP A 33 -14.51 11.29 15.82
N VAL A 34 -15.55 11.45 14.98
CA VAL A 34 -16.87 11.95 15.40
C VAL A 34 -17.56 10.95 16.35
N GLU A 35 -17.57 9.66 16.04
CA GLU A 35 -18.15 8.62 16.89
C GLU A 35 -17.41 8.48 18.22
N ALA A 36 -16.08 8.59 18.22
CA ALA A 36 -15.27 8.56 19.44
C ALA A 36 -15.54 9.79 20.32
N ALA A 37 -15.71 10.98 19.73
CA ALA A 37 -16.09 12.19 20.44
C ALA A 37 -17.50 12.07 21.05
N ARG A 38 -18.47 11.55 20.29
CA ARG A 38 -19.84 11.29 20.76
C ARG A 38 -19.91 10.21 21.84
N GLY A 39 -19.15 9.12 21.69
CA GLY A 39 -19.07 8.04 22.68
C GLY A 39 -18.30 8.43 23.95
N ALA A 40 -17.39 9.40 23.87
CA ALA A 40 -16.80 10.02 25.06
C ALA A 40 -17.82 10.89 25.82
N ALA A 41 -18.71 11.59 25.11
CA ALA A 41 -19.81 12.34 25.71
C ALA A 41 -20.92 11.44 26.29
N ALA A 42 -21.11 10.23 25.75
CA ALA A 42 -22.17 9.29 26.15
C ALA A 42 -21.72 8.22 27.17
N ARG A 43 -20.47 8.24 27.65
CA ARG A 43 -19.94 7.22 28.59
C ARG A 43 -20.45 7.46 30.02
N GLY A 44 -21.71 7.12 30.19
CA GLY A 44 -22.43 7.00 31.45
C GLY A 44 -23.65 6.11 31.26
N LYS A 45 -23.47 4.89 30.72
CA LYS A 45 -24.30 3.70 30.95
C LYS A 45 -23.91 2.56 29.99
N ASP A 46 -23.70 1.41 30.62
CA ASP A 46 -23.84 0.03 30.16
C ASP A 46 -22.93 -0.51 29.05
N GLY A 47 -22.19 -1.54 29.46
CA GLY A 47 -21.26 -2.30 28.64
C GLY A 47 -21.92 -3.42 27.85
N LYS A 48 -21.14 -3.87 26.86
CA LYS A 48 -21.33 -5.07 26.03
C LYS A 48 -22.49 -5.03 25.03
N GLY A 49 -22.42 -4.05 24.13
CA GLY A 49 -23.15 -4.08 22.85
C GLY A 49 -22.38 -4.84 21.75
N LEU A 50 -23.08 -5.78 21.12
CA LEU A 50 -22.76 -6.66 19.98
C LEU A 50 -21.66 -6.17 19.00
N LYS A 51 -20.60 -6.98 18.76
CA LYS A 51 -19.56 -6.77 17.72
C LYS A 51 -20.09 -6.99 16.29
N ARG A 52 -21.29 -6.50 15.93
CA ARG A 52 -21.87 -6.64 14.59
C ARG A 52 -21.09 -5.76 13.60
N GLY A 53 -20.71 -6.30 12.43
CA GLY A 53 -20.05 -5.53 11.38
C GLY A 53 -18.54 -5.30 11.56
N ARG A 54 -17.86 -6.12 12.37
CA ARG A 54 -16.39 -6.10 12.51
C ARG A 54 -15.78 -7.45 12.09
N ALA A 55 -14.60 -7.40 11.47
CA ALA A 55 -13.80 -8.56 11.11
C ALA A 55 -12.61 -8.71 12.08
N PRO A 56 -12.26 -9.93 12.53
CA PRO A 56 -11.08 -10.17 13.36
C PRO A 56 -9.78 -9.80 12.65
N HIS A 57 -8.78 -9.27 13.37
CA HIS A 57 -7.45 -9.02 12.80
C HIS A 57 -6.73 -10.30 12.35
N ALA A 58 -7.09 -11.47 12.89
CA ALA A 58 -6.58 -12.75 12.38
C ALA A 58 -6.91 -12.99 10.89
N TRP A 59 -7.92 -12.30 10.35
CA TRP A 59 -8.29 -12.38 8.93
C TRP A 59 -7.39 -11.55 8.01
N PHE A 60 -6.40 -10.82 8.52
CA PHE A 60 -5.43 -10.09 7.70
C PHE A 60 -4.72 -10.99 6.68
N ARG A 61 -4.54 -12.28 6.99
CA ARG A 61 -4.00 -13.27 6.05
C ARG A 61 -4.81 -13.39 4.75
N HIS A 62 -6.13 -13.15 4.78
CA HIS A 62 -6.98 -13.27 3.60
C HIS A 62 -6.60 -12.25 2.52
N PHE A 63 -6.21 -11.04 2.93
CA PHE A 63 -5.72 -10.01 2.01
C PHE A 63 -4.55 -10.52 1.17
N TYR A 64 -3.59 -11.17 1.81
CA TYR A 64 -2.39 -11.65 1.14
C TYR A 64 -2.63 -12.94 0.33
N VAL A 65 -3.56 -13.80 0.75
CA VAL A 65 -4.01 -14.94 -0.08
C VAL A 65 -4.64 -14.44 -1.37
N VAL A 66 -5.59 -13.51 -1.28
CA VAL A 66 -6.24 -12.90 -2.44
C VAL A 66 -5.22 -12.16 -3.32
N GLY A 67 -4.32 -11.39 -2.71
CA GLY A 67 -3.25 -10.69 -3.41
C GLY A 67 -2.32 -11.63 -4.17
N CYS A 68 -1.87 -12.72 -3.53
CA CYS A 68 -1.03 -13.72 -4.20
C CYS A 68 -1.74 -14.35 -5.39
N ALA A 69 -3.01 -14.71 -5.24
CA ALA A 69 -3.79 -15.35 -6.31
C ALA A 69 -4.08 -14.39 -7.47
N ALA A 70 -4.53 -13.17 -7.15
CA ALA A 70 -4.80 -12.12 -8.14
C ALA A 70 -3.53 -11.76 -8.92
N ASN A 71 -2.41 -11.57 -8.22
CA ASN A 71 -1.15 -11.23 -8.87
C ASN A 71 -0.55 -12.39 -9.67
N ALA A 72 -0.63 -13.64 -9.19
CA ALA A 72 -0.18 -14.79 -9.97
C ALA A 72 -0.94 -14.93 -11.29
N ARG A 73 -2.26 -14.65 -11.29
CA ARG A 73 -3.08 -14.62 -12.51
C ARG A 73 -2.61 -13.55 -13.49
N GLU A 74 -2.36 -12.32 -13.02
CA GLU A 74 -1.88 -11.25 -13.90
C GLU A 74 -0.46 -11.53 -14.41
N LEU A 75 0.42 -12.08 -13.56
CA LEU A 75 1.76 -12.49 -13.96
C LEU A 75 1.73 -13.57 -15.05
N ALA A 76 0.88 -14.59 -14.92
CA ALA A 76 0.70 -15.62 -15.95
C ALA A 76 0.23 -15.03 -17.29
N ARG A 77 -0.69 -14.05 -17.26
CA ARG A 77 -1.14 -13.33 -18.46
C ARG A 77 -0.03 -12.52 -19.11
N LEU A 78 0.79 -11.83 -18.32
CA LEU A 78 1.93 -11.06 -18.82
C LEU A 78 2.97 -11.97 -19.49
N TRP A 79 3.27 -13.13 -18.90
CA TRP A 79 4.17 -14.11 -19.49
C TRP A 79 3.62 -14.73 -20.78
N ALA A 80 2.35 -15.12 -20.80
CA ALA A 80 1.71 -15.65 -22.00
C ALA A 80 1.71 -14.64 -23.16
N ARG A 81 1.40 -13.36 -22.88
CA ARG A 81 1.48 -12.27 -23.86
C ARG A 81 2.90 -11.98 -24.33
N GLY A 82 3.86 -11.96 -23.41
CA GLY A 82 5.28 -11.73 -23.71
C GLY A 82 5.86 -12.82 -24.63
N ALA A 83 5.53 -14.08 -24.36
CA ALA A 83 5.92 -15.21 -25.22
C ALA A 83 5.30 -15.13 -26.63
N ALA A 84 4.07 -14.63 -26.75
CA ALA A 84 3.37 -14.50 -28.03
C ALA A 84 3.84 -13.30 -28.87
N THR A 85 4.29 -12.20 -28.26
CA THR A 85 4.53 -10.92 -28.95
C THR A 85 5.99 -10.48 -29.01
N GLY A 86 6.89 -11.05 -28.18
CA GLY A 86 8.31 -10.72 -28.15
C GLY A 86 8.66 -9.28 -27.72
N ARG A 87 7.73 -8.52 -27.15
CA ARG A 87 7.91 -7.09 -26.84
C ARG A 87 8.68 -6.82 -25.53
N ALA A 88 9.40 -5.70 -25.49
CA ALA A 88 10.30 -5.31 -24.38
C ALA A 88 9.63 -4.49 -23.26
N ASP A 89 8.51 -3.82 -23.55
CA ASP A 89 7.62 -3.09 -22.64
C ASP A 89 6.91 -4.01 -21.63
N ALA A 90 6.61 -5.25 -22.04
CA ALA A 90 6.15 -6.33 -21.14
C ALA A 90 7.12 -6.60 -19.97
N ARG A 91 8.40 -6.25 -20.09
CA ARG A 91 9.44 -6.58 -19.08
C ARG A 91 9.26 -5.79 -17.78
N ALA A 92 8.93 -4.49 -17.85
CA ALA A 92 8.75 -3.68 -16.65
C ALA A 92 7.53 -4.13 -15.82
N ALA A 93 6.42 -4.42 -16.50
CA ALA A 93 5.23 -4.98 -15.88
C ALA A 93 5.50 -6.35 -15.24
N VAL A 94 6.23 -7.24 -15.93
CA VAL A 94 6.64 -8.54 -15.39
C VAL A 94 7.55 -8.38 -14.17
N VAL A 95 8.52 -7.47 -14.21
CA VAL A 95 9.40 -7.18 -13.06
C VAL A 95 8.56 -6.68 -11.88
N ALA A 96 7.72 -5.66 -12.08
CA ALA A 96 6.88 -5.11 -11.01
C ALA A 96 5.91 -6.15 -10.43
N ALA A 97 5.25 -6.95 -11.28
CA ALA A 97 4.37 -8.02 -10.85
C ALA A 97 5.12 -9.14 -10.12
N THR A 98 6.34 -9.48 -10.53
CA THR A 98 7.19 -10.47 -9.84
C THR A 98 7.60 -9.98 -8.45
N LEU A 99 8.04 -8.72 -8.36
CA LEU A 99 8.35 -8.08 -7.10
C LEU A 99 7.11 -8.02 -6.20
N PHE A 100 5.95 -7.61 -6.72
CA PHE A 100 4.70 -7.58 -5.96
C PHE A 100 4.28 -8.99 -5.48
N GLN A 101 4.51 -10.04 -6.27
CA GLN A 101 4.30 -11.43 -5.84
C GLN A 101 5.17 -11.77 -4.62
N ALA A 102 6.46 -11.44 -4.67
CA ALA A 102 7.38 -11.67 -3.57
C ALA A 102 6.97 -10.89 -2.31
N HIS A 103 6.51 -9.65 -2.47
CA HIS A 103 5.94 -8.85 -1.39
C HIS A 103 4.71 -9.55 -0.77
N CYS A 104 3.73 -9.95 -1.58
CA CYS A 104 2.52 -10.61 -1.08
C CYS A 104 2.83 -11.93 -0.36
N LEU A 105 3.75 -12.76 -0.90
CA LEU A 105 4.17 -14.01 -0.28
C LEU A 105 4.86 -13.78 1.07
N ARG A 106 5.77 -12.81 1.14
CA ARG A 106 6.41 -12.41 2.40
C ARG A 106 5.38 -11.93 3.41
N ARG A 107 4.45 -11.05 3.00
CA ARG A 107 3.41 -10.53 3.89
C ARG A 107 2.42 -11.61 4.34
N LEU A 108 2.15 -12.60 3.49
CA LEU A 108 1.38 -13.79 3.87
C LEU A 108 2.11 -14.59 4.95
N TYR A 109 3.41 -14.86 4.76
CA TYR A 109 4.25 -15.52 5.75
C TYR A 109 4.27 -14.74 7.08
N GLU A 110 4.53 -13.43 7.03
CA GLU A 110 4.54 -12.58 8.23
C GLU A 110 3.19 -12.57 8.95
N SER A 111 2.09 -12.53 8.20
CA SER A 111 0.75 -12.56 8.81
C SER A 111 0.41 -13.91 9.43
N ALA A 112 1.00 -15.00 8.92
CA ALA A 112 0.78 -16.35 9.42
C ALA A 112 1.70 -16.73 10.58
N ARG A 113 2.93 -16.20 10.63
CA ARG A 113 4.00 -16.69 11.50
C ARG A 113 4.68 -15.65 12.38
N VAL A 114 4.64 -14.37 11.99
CA VAL A 114 5.33 -13.29 12.72
C VAL A 114 4.33 -12.44 13.50
N SER A 115 3.18 -12.14 12.89
CA SER A 115 2.19 -11.22 13.45
C SER A 115 1.38 -11.92 14.53
N THR A 116 1.48 -11.42 15.76
CA THR A 116 0.61 -11.82 16.87
C THR A 116 -0.53 -10.81 17.00
N TYR A 117 -1.78 -11.26 17.04
CA TYR A 117 -2.95 -10.40 17.21
C TYR A 117 -3.61 -10.71 18.56
N GLY A 118 -4.05 -9.68 19.28
CA GLY A 118 -4.85 -9.90 20.49
C GLY A 118 -6.25 -10.41 20.14
N ASP A 119 -6.85 -11.21 21.01
CA ASP A 119 -8.15 -11.87 20.77
C ASP A 119 -9.31 -10.89 20.52
N ASP A 120 -9.20 -9.66 21.04
CA ASP A 120 -10.18 -8.59 20.85
C ASP A 120 -9.91 -7.66 19.66
N ALA A 121 -8.80 -7.87 18.95
CA ALA A 121 -8.38 -6.98 17.87
C ALA A 121 -9.28 -7.17 16.63
N THR A 122 -10.04 -6.13 16.28
CA THR A 122 -11.01 -6.16 15.19
C THR A 122 -10.95 -4.90 14.33
N MET A 123 -11.27 -5.05 13.05
CA MET A 123 -11.40 -3.95 12.07
C MET A 123 -12.84 -3.87 11.56
N HIS A 124 -13.26 -2.71 11.05
CA HIS A 124 -14.60 -2.56 10.47
C HIS A 124 -14.73 -3.35 9.17
N ALA A 125 -15.88 -4.00 8.96
CA ALA A 125 -16.12 -4.86 7.78
C ALA A 125 -15.96 -4.11 6.44
N ILE A 126 -16.31 -2.82 6.38
CA ILE A 126 -16.12 -2.00 5.17
C ILE A 126 -14.64 -1.78 4.85
N VAL A 127 -13.80 -1.58 5.87
CA VAL A 127 -12.35 -1.43 5.72
C VAL A 127 -11.74 -2.78 5.30
N TYR A 128 -12.29 -3.88 5.81
CA TYR A 128 -11.90 -5.23 5.39
C TYR A 128 -12.25 -5.48 3.91
N ALA A 129 -13.48 -5.16 3.48
CA ALA A 129 -13.87 -5.25 2.08
C ALA A 129 -13.01 -4.37 1.15
N GLY A 130 -12.73 -3.13 1.58
CA GLY A 130 -11.81 -2.23 0.87
C GLY A 130 -10.39 -2.80 0.75
N GLY A 131 -9.89 -3.46 1.81
CA GLY A 131 -8.63 -4.19 1.78
C GLY A 131 -8.62 -5.35 0.79
N LEU A 132 -9.71 -6.12 0.66
CA LEU A 132 -9.79 -7.17 -0.36
C LEU A 132 -9.81 -6.57 -1.78
N ALA A 133 -10.59 -5.51 -1.99
CA ALA A 133 -10.63 -4.81 -3.27
C ALA A 133 -9.24 -4.27 -3.67
N TYR A 134 -8.50 -3.72 -2.71
CA TYR A 134 -7.12 -3.29 -2.89
C TYR A 134 -6.23 -4.39 -3.50
N TYR A 135 -6.25 -5.59 -2.94
CA TYR A 135 -5.41 -6.70 -3.40
C TYR A 135 -5.87 -7.33 -4.73
N VAL A 136 -7.07 -6.99 -5.22
CA VAL A 136 -7.52 -7.32 -6.58
C VAL A 136 -7.10 -6.24 -7.59
N CYS A 137 -7.18 -4.97 -7.21
CA CYS A 137 -6.88 -3.83 -8.09
C CYS A 137 -5.38 -3.52 -8.22
N ALA A 138 -4.59 -3.72 -7.16
CA ALA A 138 -3.15 -3.42 -7.17
C ALA A 138 -2.39 -4.23 -8.23
N PRO A 139 -2.56 -5.57 -8.35
CA PRO A 139 -1.91 -6.35 -9.41
C PRO A 139 -2.24 -5.85 -10.83
N LYS A 140 -3.51 -5.48 -11.05
CA LYS A 140 -3.98 -4.93 -12.33
C LYS A 140 -3.34 -3.60 -12.67
N THR A 141 -2.96 -2.81 -11.66
CA THR A 141 -2.33 -1.49 -11.84
C THR A 141 -0.95 -1.61 -12.47
N TRP A 142 -0.17 -2.61 -12.07
CA TRP A 142 1.15 -2.87 -12.66
C TRP A 142 1.03 -3.60 -14.01
N ALA A 143 -0.01 -4.42 -14.18
CA ALA A 143 -0.27 -5.16 -15.42
C ALA A 143 -0.86 -4.29 -16.54
N ALA A 144 -1.61 -3.23 -16.21
CA ALA A 144 -2.14 -2.24 -17.15
C ALA A 144 -1.05 -1.31 -17.74
N TYR A 145 0.22 -1.63 -17.54
CA TYR A 145 1.36 -0.99 -18.21
C TYR A 145 1.46 -1.39 -19.71
N ASP A 146 0.39 -1.90 -20.32
CA ASP A 146 0.44 -2.33 -21.72
C ASP A 146 0.59 -1.12 -22.66
N CYS A 147 1.54 -1.29 -23.56
CA CYS A 147 1.96 -0.35 -24.57
C CYS A 147 0.78 -0.02 -25.51
N GLY A 148 0.42 1.25 -25.59
CA GLY A 148 -0.31 1.76 -26.74
C GLY A 148 0.43 1.37 -28.02
N ASP A 149 -0.33 1.01 -29.06
CA ASP A 149 0.14 0.53 -30.37
C ASP A 149 1.56 1.01 -30.69
N ALA A 150 2.46 0.03 -30.83
CA ALA A 150 3.86 0.20 -31.15
C ALA A 150 4.08 1.10 -32.38
N ALA A 151 4.21 2.41 -32.15
CA ALA A 151 5.19 3.15 -32.90
C ALA A 151 6.53 2.63 -32.42
N LYS A 152 7.34 2.11 -33.34
CA LYS A 152 8.78 1.88 -33.13
C LYS A 152 9.44 3.24 -32.87
N THR A 153 9.20 3.86 -31.72
CA THR A 153 10.09 4.90 -31.21
C THR A 153 11.25 4.14 -30.59
N THR A 154 12.30 3.93 -31.38
CA THR A 154 13.64 3.76 -30.82
C THR A 154 13.83 4.91 -29.84
N LEU A 155 13.74 4.61 -28.55
CA LEU A 155 14.14 5.56 -27.52
C LEU A 155 15.58 5.93 -27.79
N GLU A 156 15.88 7.22 -27.72
CA GLU A 156 17.27 7.67 -27.83
C GLU A 156 18.12 6.97 -26.75
N PRO A 157 19.42 6.73 -26.97
CA PRO A 157 20.27 6.00 -26.02
C PRO A 157 20.20 6.56 -24.59
N LEU A 158 20.09 7.89 -24.46
CA LEU A 158 19.94 8.58 -23.17
C LEU A 158 18.60 8.26 -22.48
N GLU A 159 17.51 8.14 -23.23
CA GLU A 159 16.19 7.79 -22.70
C GLU A 159 16.15 6.33 -22.24
N THR A 160 16.81 5.44 -22.99
CA THR A 160 16.98 4.03 -22.61
C THR A 160 17.82 3.89 -21.34
N LEU A 161 18.92 4.66 -21.22
CA LEU A 161 19.75 4.70 -20.02
C LEU A 161 18.96 5.23 -18.82
N ALA A 162 18.22 6.32 -18.99
CA ALA A 162 17.38 6.89 -17.94
C ALA A 162 16.30 5.91 -17.47
N ALA A 163 15.62 5.22 -18.39
CA ALA A 163 14.61 4.22 -18.06
C ALA A 163 15.21 3.03 -17.30
N THR A 164 16.38 2.57 -17.73
CA THR A 164 17.12 1.49 -17.06
C THR A 164 17.57 1.91 -15.66
N ALA A 165 18.10 3.13 -15.51
CA ALA A 165 18.54 3.67 -14.22
C ALA A 165 17.39 3.87 -13.23
N LEU A 166 16.25 4.43 -13.69
CA LEU A 166 15.05 4.55 -12.85
C LEU A 166 14.47 3.19 -12.47
N GLY A 167 14.43 2.24 -13.41
CA GLY A 167 14.01 0.86 -13.12
C GLY A 167 14.91 0.19 -12.08
N ALA A 168 16.23 0.32 -12.21
CA ALA A 168 17.20 -0.20 -11.25
C ALA A 168 17.05 0.46 -9.86
N LEU A 169 16.89 1.79 -9.81
CA LEU A 169 16.59 2.52 -8.58
C LEU A 169 15.27 2.04 -7.97
N GLY A 170 14.25 1.80 -8.79
CA GLY A 170 12.96 1.28 -8.37
C GLY A 170 13.07 -0.09 -7.71
N VAL A 171 13.82 -1.01 -8.31
CA VAL A 171 14.12 -2.33 -7.72
C VAL A 171 14.86 -2.19 -6.39
N ALA A 172 15.86 -1.30 -6.31
CA ALA A 172 16.63 -1.07 -5.09
C ALA A 172 15.74 -0.50 -3.96
N LEU A 173 14.90 0.49 -4.25
CA LEU A 173 13.95 1.05 -3.29
C LEU A 173 12.90 0.02 -2.86
N PHE A 174 12.41 -0.80 -3.79
CA PHE A 174 11.50 -1.89 -3.47
C PHE A 174 12.13 -2.89 -2.49
N ALA A 175 13.38 -3.31 -2.75
CA ALA A 175 14.10 -4.22 -1.86
C ALA A 175 14.33 -3.60 -0.47
N LEU A 176 14.78 -2.33 -0.43
CA LEU A 176 14.98 -1.59 0.81
C LEU A 176 13.68 -1.47 1.62
N GLY A 177 12.59 -1.07 0.99
CA GLY A 177 11.28 -0.93 1.63
C GLY A 177 10.76 -2.27 2.16
N ASN A 178 10.90 -3.36 1.40
CA ASN A 178 10.51 -4.70 1.88
C ASN A 178 11.33 -5.14 3.08
N TYR A 179 12.65 -4.99 3.03
CA TYR A 179 13.53 -5.32 4.15
C TYR A 179 13.16 -4.52 5.42
N ARG A 180 13.05 -3.19 5.30
CA ARG A 180 12.71 -2.31 6.43
C ARG A 180 11.33 -2.58 6.98
N GLN A 181 10.36 -2.93 6.13
CA GLN A 181 9.03 -3.29 6.58
C GLN A 181 9.05 -4.61 7.36
N TYR A 182 9.78 -5.62 6.89
CA TYR A 182 9.95 -6.88 7.62
C TYR A 182 10.59 -6.66 8.99
N GLU A 183 11.71 -5.93 9.03
CA GLU A 183 12.40 -5.54 10.26
C GLU A 183 11.42 -4.89 11.26
N CYS A 184 10.59 -3.96 10.79
CA CYS A 184 9.59 -3.31 11.64
C CYS A 184 8.55 -4.30 12.18
N HIS A 185 8.07 -5.25 11.38
CA HIS A 185 7.09 -6.23 11.84
C HIS A 185 7.68 -7.21 12.86
N VAL A 186 8.94 -7.61 12.69
CA VAL A 186 9.66 -8.42 13.68
C VAL A 186 9.80 -7.65 15.00
N ILE A 187 10.19 -6.37 14.96
CA ILE A 187 10.25 -5.53 16.17
C ILE A 187 8.89 -5.48 16.85
N LEU A 188 7.82 -5.20 16.11
CA LEU A 188 6.46 -5.11 16.67
C LEU A 188 5.94 -6.44 17.24
N ALA A 189 6.31 -7.57 16.62
CA ALA A 189 5.94 -8.89 17.11
C ALA A 189 6.61 -9.21 18.45
N ARG A 190 7.92 -8.94 18.57
CA ARG A 190 8.70 -9.17 19.79
C ARG A 190 8.20 -8.36 20.99
N LEU A 191 7.63 -7.18 20.76
CA LEU A 191 7.01 -6.39 21.83
C LEU A 191 5.79 -7.07 22.47
N ARG A 192 5.21 -8.09 21.82
CA ARG A 192 4.03 -8.81 22.30
C ARG A 192 4.37 -10.17 22.90
N GLU A 193 5.63 -10.60 22.82
CA GLU A 193 6.08 -11.82 23.46
C GLU A 193 6.04 -11.61 24.99
N PRO A 194 5.49 -12.57 25.76
CA PRO A 194 5.50 -12.47 27.21
C PRO A 194 6.97 -12.43 27.67
N SER A 195 7.37 -11.36 28.35
CA SER A 195 8.66 -11.29 29.01
C SER A 195 8.83 -12.53 29.90
N ALA A 196 9.99 -13.18 29.84
CA ALA A 196 10.32 -14.27 30.74
C ALA A 196 10.01 -13.86 32.20
N PRO A 197 9.44 -14.76 33.03
CA PRO A 197 9.01 -14.39 34.36
C PRO A 197 10.21 -13.87 35.15
N SER A 198 10.23 -12.57 35.46
CA SER A 198 11.12 -12.04 36.46
C SER A 198 10.64 -12.56 37.80
N SER A 199 11.53 -13.19 38.55
CA SER A 199 11.26 -13.90 39.80
C SER A 199 10.88 -12.99 40.99
N SER A 200 10.25 -11.84 40.76
CA SER A 200 9.99 -10.85 41.81
C SER A 200 8.77 -9.93 41.64
N ALA A 201 7.88 -10.15 40.67
CA ALA A 201 6.72 -9.27 40.49
C ALA A 201 5.55 -9.67 41.42
N ARG A 202 5.24 -8.81 42.40
CA ARG A 202 4.06 -8.92 43.27
C ARG A 202 2.78 -8.70 42.46
N ASP A 203 1.68 -9.33 42.87
CA ASP A 203 0.38 -9.35 42.15
C ASP A 203 -0.21 -7.97 41.79
N ALA A 204 0.21 -6.89 42.46
CA ALA A 204 -0.21 -5.52 42.13
C ALA A 204 0.45 -4.96 40.84
N ASP A 205 1.67 -5.37 40.51
CA ASP A 205 2.36 -5.00 39.26
C ASP A 205 1.78 -5.74 38.05
N ALA A 206 1.19 -6.92 38.29
CA ALA A 206 0.54 -7.71 37.25
C ALA A 206 -0.69 -7.01 36.68
N ASP A 207 -1.45 -6.24 37.48
CA ASP A 207 -2.65 -5.51 37.01
C ASP A 207 -2.29 -4.22 36.25
N VAL A 208 -1.16 -3.58 36.57
CA VAL A 208 -0.57 -2.46 35.80
C VAL A 208 0.04 -2.97 34.49
N ALA A 209 0.77 -4.08 34.52
CA ALA A 209 1.26 -4.76 33.33
C ALA A 209 0.12 -5.28 32.43
N ARG A 210 -1.00 -5.73 33.01
CA ARG A 210 -2.23 -6.08 32.27
C ARG A 210 -2.86 -4.87 31.58
N ARG A 211 -2.72 -3.68 32.16
CA ARG A 211 -3.17 -2.40 31.60
C ARG A 211 -2.19 -1.86 30.55
N SER A 212 -0.89 -2.15 30.65
CA SER A 212 0.13 -1.77 29.65
C SER A 212 0.22 -2.73 28.47
N ARG A 213 -0.91 -3.04 27.81
CA ARG A 213 -0.96 -3.94 26.63
C ARG A 213 -0.18 -3.42 25.42
N TYR A 214 0.32 -2.19 25.47
CA TYR A 214 1.01 -1.52 24.38
C TYR A 214 2.39 -1.03 24.83
N PHE A 215 3.35 -1.13 23.92
CA PHE A 215 4.75 -0.78 24.15
C PHE A 215 5.23 0.23 23.11
N ILE A 216 6.24 1.02 23.48
CA ILE A 216 6.89 1.97 22.56
C ILE A 216 7.89 1.19 21.70
N PRO A 217 7.73 1.12 20.37
CA PRO A 217 8.69 0.44 19.52
C PRO A 217 10.04 1.17 19.48
N ARG A 218 11.11 0.38 19.55
CA ARG A 218 12.51 0.81 19.54
C ARG A 218 13.31 0.02 18.50
N GLY A 219 14.37 0.63 17.99
CA GLY A 219 15.25 0.08 16.96
C GLY A 219 14.89 0.51 15.53
N GLY A 220 15.91 0.50 14.67
CA GLY A 220 15.78 0.81 13.24
C GLY A 220 15.12 2.18 12.99
N TRP A 221 14.16 2.20 12.06
CA TRP A 221 13.45 3.43 11.69
C TRP A 221 12.47 3.93 12.75
N PHE A 222 12.10 3.11 13.75
CA PHE A 222 11.24 3.57 14.83
C PHE A 222 11.87 4.67 15.68
N GLU A 223 13.21 4.81 15.68
CA GLU A 223 13.86 5.91 16.40
C GLU A 223 13.60 7.28 15.79
N ARG A 224 13.12 7.35 14.54
CA ARG A 224 12.83 8.63 13.86
C ARG A 224 11.35 8.85 13.58
N VAL A 225 10.59 7.78 13.40
CA VAL A 225 9.17 7.85 13.04
C VAL A 225 8.35 6.83 13.78
N SER A 226 7.11 7.20 14.09
CA SER A 226 6.21 6.39 14.92
C SER A 226 5.71 5.16 14.16
N CYS A 227 5.41 5.33 12.87
CA CYS A 227 4.90 4.29 12.00
C CYS A 227 5.93 3.90 10.93
N ALA A 228 7.10 3.43 11.36
CA ALA A 228 8.20 3.07 10.47
C ALA A 228 7.84 2.04 9.38
N HIS A 229 6.98 1.08 9.69
CA HIS A 229 6.47 0.09 8.74
C HIS A 229 5.64 0.70 7.60
N TYR A 230 4.92 1.80 7.86
CA TYR A 230 4.18 2.54 6.83
C TYR A 230 5.12 3.37 5.95
N LEU A 231 6.16 3.97 6.52
CA LEU A 231 7.19 4.64 5.73
C LEU A 231 7.90 3.65 4.80
N ALA A 232 8.25 2.46 5.30
CA ALA A 232 8.84 1.39 4.50
C ALA A 232 7.90 0.91 3.37
N GLU A 233 6.59 0.91 3.62
CA GLU A 233 5.58 0.65 2.59
C GLU A 233 5.57 1.74 1.52
N ILE A 234 5.60 3.01 1.88
CA ILE A 234 5.68 4.09 0.89
C ILE A 234 6.94 3.95 0.02
N VAL A 235 8.08 3.61 0.62
CA VAL A 235 9.34 3.39 -0.11
C VAL A 235 9.22 2.24 -1.11
N LEU A 236 8.56 1.12 -0.75
CA LEU A 236 8.41 0.01 -1.69
C LEU A 236 7.43 0.32 -2.82
N TYR A 237 6.33 1.04 -2.57
CA TYR A 237 5.40 1.48 -3.63
C TYR A 237 6.01 2.53 -4.54
N LEU A 238 6.84 3.43 -4.01
CA LEU A 238 7.64 4.35 -4.83
C LEU A 238 8.58 3.57 -5.76
N GLY A 239 9.20 2.50 -5.25
CA GLY A 239 10.02 1.58 -6.05
C GLY A 239 9.24 0.94 -7.20
N LEU A 240 8.03 0.42 -6.95
CA LEU A 240 7.17 -0.14 -7.99
C LEU A 240 6.74 0.91 -9.02
N ALA A 241 6.37 2.11 -8.58
CA ALA A 241 6.01 3.20 -9.47
C ALA A 241 7.17 3.62 -10.38
N LEU A 242 8.41 3.66 -9.88
CA LEU A 242 9.59 3.97 -10.69
C LEU A 242 9.88 2.94 -11.80
N ILE A 243 9.42 1.70 -11.62
CA ILE A 243 9.60 0.64 -12.63
C ILE A 243 8.57 0.77 -13.76
N VAL A 244 7.32 1.14 -13.44
CA VAL A 244 6.21 1.12 -14.41
C VAL A 244 5.71 2.50 -14.84
N VAL A 245 6.22 3.59 -14.29
CA VAL A 245 5.87 4.92 -14.77
C VAL A 245 6.93 5.33 -15.79
N PRO A 246 6.53 5.75 -16.99
CA PRO A 246 7.47 6.10 -18.05
C PRO A 246 8.32 7.31 -17.64
N THR A 247 9.55 7.35 -18.15
CA THR A 247 10.59 8.32 -17.82
C THR A 247 10.19 9.76 -18.10
N ASP A 248 9.39 10.00 -19.13
CA ASP A 248 8.89 11.32 -19.52
C ASP A 248 8.08 11.97 -18.39
N VAL A 249 7.21 11.19 -17.73
CA VAL A 249 6.39 11.68 -16.61
C VAL A 249 7.26 12.07 -15.41
N PHE A 250 8.32 11.30 -15.09
CA PHE A 250 9.24 11.65 -14.00
C PHE A 250 10.14 12.85 -14.30
N LEU A 251 10.51 13.04 -15.56
CA LEU A 251 11.33 14.17 -16.01
C LEU A 251 10.51 15.46 -16.20
N GLY A 252 9.23 15.47 -15.78
CA GLY A 252 8.34 16.63 -15.91
C GLY A 252 7.90 16.91 -17.34
N LYS A 253 8.22 16.01 -18.29
CA LYS A 253 7.65 16.05 -19.63
C LYS A 253 6.24 15.45 -19.53
N LEU A 254 5.26 16.30 -19.20
CA LEU A 254 3.84 16.01 -19.41
C LEU A 254 3.52 15.98 -20.91
N SER A 255 4.26 15.19 -21.68
CA SER A 255 3.96 14.99 -23.09
C SER A 255 2.71 14.13 -23.16
N VAL A 256 1.56 14.78 -23.38
CA VAL A 256 0.29 14.19 -23.85
C VAL A 256 0.44 13.60 -25.26
N SER A 257 1.66 13.31 -25.70
CA SER A 257 1.97 12.92 -27.08
C SER A 257 2.05 11.40 -27.23
N ALA A 258 1.00 10.71 -26.80
CA ALA A 258 0.54 9.60 -27.62
C ALA A 258 -0.39 10.24 -28.67
N ARG A 259 0.16 10.67 -29.81
CA ARG A 259 -0.70 10.80 -31.00
C ARG A 259 -1.27 9.41 -31.20
N PRO A 260 -2.59 9.20 -31.04
CA PRO A 260 -3.14 7.89 -31.30
C PRO A 260 -2.80 7.56 -32.75
N SER A 261 -2.32 6.35 -32.99
CA SER A 261 -2.22 5.84 -34.35
C SER A 261 -3.58 6.02 -35.02
N VAL A 262 -3.61 6.43 -36.28
CA VAL A 262 -4.87 6.58 -37.04
C VAL A 262 -5.71 5.28 -36.98
N SER A 263 -5.06 4.13 -36.78
CA SER A 263 -5.68 2.81 -36.58
C SER A 263 -6.34 2.55 -35.22
N SER A 264 -5.99 3.31 -34.17
CA SER A 264 -6.61 3.21 -32.84
C SER A 264 -7.81 4.15 -32.72
N VAL A 265 -7.78 5.30 -33.40
CA VAL A 265 -8.93 6.21 -33.52
C VAL A 265 -10.05 5.61 -34.37
N SER A 266 -9.71 4.89 -35.45
CA SER A 266 -10.71 4.24 -36.30
C SER A 266 -11.44 3.06 -35.63
N ARG A 267 -10.86 2.48 -34.57
CA ARG A 267 -11.48 1.40 -33.76
C ARG A 267 -12.20 1.92 -32.51
N ALA A 268 -11.85 3.11 -32.03
CA ALA A 268 -12.50 3.73 -30.88
C ALA A 268 -13.85 4.33 -31.31
N SER A 269 -14.92 3.54 -31.18
CA SER A 269 -16.28 3.94 -31.53
C SER A 269 -16.93 4.92 -30.53
N SER A 270 -16.27 5.24 -29.41
CA SER A 270 -16.80 6.09 -28.35
C SER A 270 -15.82 7.18 -27.89
N SER A 271 -16.36 8.37 -27.57
CA SER A 271 -15.58 9.51 -27.05
C SER A 271 -14.81 9.18 -25.76
N SER A 272 -15.31 8.24 -24.96
CA SER A 272 -14.65 7.76 -23.74
C SER A 272 -13.40 6.92 -24.00
N ALA A 273 -13.39 6.10 -25.06
CA ALA A 273 -12.22 5.33 -25.47
C ALA A 273 -11.09 6.22 -26.00
N VAL A 274 -11.43 7.30 -26.71
CA VAL A 274 -10.46 8.31 -27.18
C VAL A 274 -9.83 9.08 -26.02
N VAL A 275 -10.62 9.41 -24.99
CA VAL A 275 -10.10 10.02 -23.76
C VAL A 275 -9.19 9.04 -23.03
N ALA A 276 -9.60 7.77 -22.85
CA ALA A 276 -8.81 6.74 -22.20
C ALA A 276 -7.44 6.50 -22.86
N ALA A 277 -7.36 6.56 -24.20
CA ALA A 277 -6.12 6.47 -24.95
C ALA A 277 -5.20 7.71 -24.81
N ARG A 278 -5.72 8.84 -24.34
CA ARG A 278 -4.99 10.11 -24.15
C ARG A 278 -4.65 10.41 -22.69
N VAL A 279 -5.22 9.67 -21.73
CA VAL A 279 -4.91 9.89 -20.31
C VAL A 279 -3.51 9.32 -20.04
N PRO A 280 -2.58 10.11 -19.47
CA PRO A 280 -1.28 9.60 -19.06
C PRO A 280 -1.43 8.39 -18.12
N ARG A 281 -0.37 7.60 -17.99
CA ARG A 281 -0.28 6.37 -17.18
C ARG A 281 -0.40 6.67 -15.67
N LEU A 282 -1.58 7.14 -15.26
CA LEU A 282 -1.86 7.71 -13.95
C LEU A 282 -2.17 6.64 -12.89
N ALA A 283 -2.55 5.41 -13.24
CA ALA A 283 -2.96 4.44 -12.21
C ALA A 283 -1.84 4.09 -11.21
N PRO A 284 -0.58 3.83 -11.61
CA PRO A 284 0.51 3.60 -10.65
C PRO A 284 0.79 4.81 -9.74
N LEU A 285 0.72 6.02 -10.30
CA LEU A 285 0.90 7.26 -9.53
C LEU A 285 -0.29 7.54 -8.60
N ALA A 286 -1.52 7.27 -9.06
CA ALA A 286 -2.73 7.37 -8.28
C ALA A 286 -2.72 6.36 -7.12
N LEU A 287 -2.24 5.13 -7.37
CA LEU A 287 -2.02 4.12 -6.34
C LEU A 287 -0.96 4.58 -5.33
N LEU A 288 0.18 5.10 -5.78
CA LEU A 288 1.21 5.62 -4.87
C LEU A 288 0.67 6.78 -4.02
N ALA A 289 0.01 7.75 -4.64
CA ALA A 289 -0.62 8.87 -3.94
C ALA A 289 -1.69 8.38 -2.95
N ALA A 290 -2.45 7.36 -3.33
CA ALA A 290 -3.45 6.72 -2.49
C ALA A 290 -2.85 6.06 -1.25
N VAL A 291 -1.77 5.29 -1.43
CA VAL A 291 -1.02 4.65 -0.34
C VAL A 291 -0.46 5.72 0.60
N VAL A 292 0.19 6.76 0.06
CA VAL A 292 0.75 7.85 0.86
C VAL A 292 -0.32 8.57 1.67
N ALA A 293 -1.43 8.97 1.04
CA ALA A 293 -2.51 9.69 1.70
C ALA A 293 -3.16 8.85 2.81
N ASN A 294 -3.48 7.59 2.53
CA ASN A 294 -4.08 6.67 3.50
C ASN A 294 -3.14 6.43 4.69
N LEU A 295 -1.86 6.12 4.42
CA LEU A 295 -0.89 5.83 5.47
C LEU A 295 -0.51 7.07 6.29
N ALA A 296 -0.47 8.26 5.68
CA ALA A 296 -0.22 9.51 6.39
C ALA A 296 -1.34 9.85 7.38
N CYS A 297 -2.59 9.64 6.98
CA CYS A 297 -3.75 9.82 7.86
C CYS A 297 -3.67 8.88 9.07
N VAL A 298 -3.51 7.56 8.82
CA VAL A 298 -3.45 6.55 9.88
C VAL A 298 -2.22 6.76 10.79
N ALA A 299 -1.06 7.10 10.21
CA ALA A 299 0.15 7.36 10.97
C ALA A 299 -0.01 8.57 11.92
N SER A 300 -0.73 9.60 11.49
CA SER A 300 -0.99 10.80 12.30
C SER A 300 -1.86 10.45 13.51
N SER A 301 -2.92 9.66 13.32
CA SER A 301 -3.76 9.18 14.42
C SER A 301 -2.98 8.28 15.40
N HIS A 302 -2.14 7.37 14.89
CA HIS A 302 -1.29 6.52 15.74
C HIS A 302 -0.27 7.35 16.53
N HIS A 303 0.37 8.34 15.91
CA HIS A 303 1.33 9.21 16.58
C HIS A 303 0.68 10.03 17.70
N ALA A 304 -0.49 10.62 17.43
CA ALA A 304 -1.26 11.35 18.44
C ALA A 304 -1.66 10.43 19.61
N TRP A 305 -2.04 9.18 19.31
CA TRP A 305 -2.34 8.19 20.33
C TRP A 305 -1.10 7.84 21.18
N TYR A 306 0.08 7.66 20.57
CA TYR A 306 1.33 7.41 21.32
C TYR A 306 1.68 8.58 22.26
N LEU A 307 1.62 9.82 21.77
CA LEU A 307 1.88 11.02 22.59
C LEU A 307 0.92 11.12 23.78
N LYS A 308 -0.37 10.85 23.55
CA LYS A 308 -1.39 10.86 24.61
C LYS A 308 -1.22 9.72 25.61
N THR A 309 -0.86 8.53 25.14
CA THR A 309 -0.84 7.31 25.96
C THR A 309 0.40 7.21 26.82
N PHE A 310 1.56 7.60 26.29
CA PHE A 310 2.85 7.44 26.98
C PHE A 310 3.43 8.75 27.50
N GLY A 311 2.84 9.90 27.18
CA GLY A 311 3.26 11.20 27.68
C GLY A 311 4.76 11.44 27.48
N ASP A 312 5.47 11.75 28.57
CA ASP A 312 6.90 12.06 28.56
C ASP A 312 7.80 10.85 28.28
N ALA A 313 7.29 9.62 28.45
CA ALA A 313 8.04 8.42 28.06
C ALA A 313 8.16 8.26 26.54
N TYR A 314 7.30 8.92 25.75
CA TYR A 314 7.35 8.87 24.29
C TYR A 314 8.37 9.87 23.71
N PRO A 315 9.29 9.44 22.83
CA PRO A 315 10.23 10.35 22.18
C PRO A 315 9.53 11.39 21.30
N ARG A 316 9.55 12.66 21.74
CA ARG A 316 8.86 13.77 21.08
C ARG A 316 9.53 14.23 19.79
N ASP A 317 10.77 13.83 19.55
CA ASP A 317 11.53 14.13 18.33
C ASP A 317 11.10 13.24 17.14
N ARG A 318 10.32 12.18 17.39
CA ARG A 318 9.77 11.33 16.32
C ARG A 318 8.73 12.07 15.50
N GLY A 319 8.77 11.86 14.19
CA GLY A 319 7.66 12.19 13.30
C GLY A 319 6.56 11.12 13.34
N ALA A 320 5.38 11.44 12.80
CA ALA A 320 4.32 10.45 12.62
C ALA A 320 4.70 9.42 11.54
N LEU A 321 5.01 9.92 10.34
CA LEU A 321 5.35 9.14 9.14
C LEU A 321 6.70 9.53 8.54
N PHE A 322 7.01 10.83 8.48
CA PHE A 322 8.28 11.35 7.98
C PHE A 322 9.13 11.89 9.12
N PRO A 323 10.48 11.74 9.10
CA PRO A 323 11.36 12.25 10.15
C PRO A 323 11.22 13.76 10.34
N ARG A 324 11.20 14.22 11.59
CA ARG A 324 11.30 15.67 11.88
C ARG A 324 12.76 16.10 11.75
N ARG A 325 12.98 17.33 11.26
CA ARG A 325 14.31 17.95 11.37
C ARG A 325 14.61 18.14 12.86
N ARG A 326 15.80 17.73 13.30
CA ARG A 326 16.29 18.10 14.63
C ARG A 326 16.54 19.61 14.59
N GLY A 327 15.81 20.34 15.42
CA GLY A 327 16.10 21.74 15.71
C GLY A 327 17.33 21.87 16.60
#